data_AF-A0A1T1CKP6-F1
#
_entry.id   AF-A0A1T1CKP6-F1
#
_cell.length_a   1.000
_cell.length_b   1.000
_cell.length_c   1.000
_cell.angle_alpha   90.00
_cell.angle_beta   90.00
_cell.angle_gamma   90.00
#
_symmetry.space_group_name_H-M   'P 1'
#
loop_
_entity.id
_entity.type
_entity.pdbx_description
1 polymer ?
#
loop_
_entity_poly.entity_id
_entity_poly.type
_entity_poly.pdbx_seq_one_letter_code
_entity_poly.pdbx_strand_id
1 'polypeptide(L)'
;MDFEKLIIDSKQKDISTLKEEISQIMLDKRYTTDIFTTFTFNGFYRARKHNNVKGNFVDGTLFEFINEKEFWNPPIEFAKLGRCNNDGESMFYCSGDFITAVLEVKPEVGDYITIANFSNFYTDSVPQFRINPIGKTYLVKIPNLQNLFDGYILDESQYEIENFLDKLFHQDVDDNELYKYKLSVAVSQIFMTDGTHRKKSLIQTDGLLYPSIIRNQKSYCFALKPWWVHCFFEITTIQTIQVIEKGKDFLKLKLLRNGRVKGEKIYPADFFDIEWKIPPVKPENTERIEF
;
A
#
# COMPACT_ATOMS: atom_id res chain seq x y z
N MET A 1 -17.98 -3.51 -23.26
CA MET A 1 -17.77 -2.09 -22.89
C MET A 1 -16.28 -1.85 -22.94
N ASP A 2 -15.83 -0.68 -23.40
CA ASP A 2 -14.40 -0.47 -23.65
C ASP A 2 -13.71 0.19 -22.45
N PHE A 3 -13.16 -0.62 -21.55
CA PHE A 3 -12.36 -0.14 -20.43
C PHE A 3 -11.06 0.56 -20.88
N GLU A 4 -10.52 0.23 -22.05
CA GLU A 4 -9.35 0.93 -22.60
C GLU A 4 -9.72 2.37 -22.95
N LYS A 5 -10.94 2.59 -23.43
CA LYS A 5 -11.47 3.94 -23.64
C LYS A 5 -11.48 4.76 -22.34
N LEU A 6 -11.87 4.19 -21.20
CA LEU A 6 -11.84 4.91 -19.91
C LEU A 6 -10.41 5.31 -19.50
N ILE A 7 -9.44 4.43 -19.73
CA ILE A 7 -8.03 4.72 -19.48
C ILE A 7 -7.56 5.86 -20.38
N ILE A 8 -7.92 5.86 -21.66
CA ILE A 8 -7.58 6.95 -22.59
C ILE A 8 -8.26 8.26 -22.19
N ASP A 9 -9.56 8.21 -21.88
CA ASP A 9 -10.38 9.36 -21.49
C ASP A 9 -9.87 10.01 -20.19
N SER A 10 -9.23 9.25 -19.30
CA SER A 10 -8.64 9.77 -18.06
C SER A 10 -7.54 10.82 -18.28
N LYS A 11 -6.98 10.92 -19.49
CA LYS A 11 -6.10 12.04 -19.88
C LYS A 11 -6.81 13.39 -19.74
N GLN A 12 -8.08 13.45 -20.14
CA GLN A 12 -8.84 14.70 -20.23
C GLN A 12 -9.86 14.87 -19.11
N LYS A 13 -10.42 13.77 -18.61
CA LYS A 13 -11.42 13.80 -17.54
C LYS A 13 -10.79 14.03 -16.17
N ASP A 14 -11.54 14.68 -15.29
CA ASP A 14 -11.22 14.73 -13.87
C ASP A 14 -11.69 13.46 -13.13
N ILE A 15 -11.26 13.30 -11.89
CA ILE A 15 -11.56 12.13 -11.06
C ILE A 15 -13.06 12.02 -10.77
N SER A 16 -13.77 13.14 -10.57
CA SER A 16 -15.21 13.11 -10.26
C SER A 16 -16.03 12.55 -11.42
N THR A 17 -15.73 13.01 -12.63
CA THR A 17 -16.36 12.54 -13.88
C THR A 17 -16.08 11.06 -14.09
N LEU A 18 -14.82 10.63 -13.92
CA LEU A 18 -14.44 9.21 -14.01
C LEU A 18 -15.15 8.36 -12.95
N LYS A 19 -15.34 8.91 -11.73
CA LYS A 19 -16.05 8.25 -10.63
C LYS A 19 -17.52 7.99 -10.97
N GLU A 20 -18.20 8.97 -11.56
CA GLU A 20 -19.60 8.82 -11.99
C GLU A 20 -19.74 7.77 -13.09
N GLU A 21 -18.87 7.82 -14.12
CA GLU A 21 -18.88 6.85 -15.23
C GLU A 21 -18.64 5.42 -14.73
N ILE A 22 -17.58 5.20 -13.92
CA ILE A 22 -17.29 3.85 -13.44
C ILE A 22 -18.33 3.35 -12.42
N SER A 23 -18.94 4.23 -11.64
CA SER A 23 -20.06 3.88 -10.75
C SER A 23 -21.27 3.41 -11.54
N GLN A 24 -21.63 4.13 -12.62
CA GLN A 24 -22.74 3.75 -13.48
C GLN A 24 -22.49 2.38 -14.13
N ILE A 25 -21.27 2.15 -14.59
CA ILE A 25 -20.83 0.86 -15.14
C ILE A 25 -20.99 -0.27 -14.12
N MET A 26 -20.52 -0.06 -12.89
CA MET A 26 -20.66 -1.04 -11.81
C MET A 26 -22.14 -1.32 -11.50
N LEU A 27 -23.00 -0.29 -11.49
CA LEU A 27 -24.44 -0.44 -11.29
C LEU A 27 -25.12 -1.23 -12.41
N ASP A 28 -24.82 -0.90 -13.68
CA ASP A 28 -25.41 -1.57 -14.85
C ASP A 28 -25.06 -3.06 -14.89
N LYS A 29 -23.85 -3.39 -14.43
CA LYS A 29 -23.33 -4.75 -14.32
C LYS A 29 -23.68 -5.42 -12.99
N ARG A 30 -24.48 -4.76 -12.13
CA ARG A 30 -24.86 -5.27 -10.80
C ARG A 30 -23.64 -5.73 -9.99
N TYR A 31 -22.54 -5.02 -10.14
CA TYR A 31 -21.32 -5.29 -9.41
C TYR A 31 -21.53 -4.96 -7.93
N THR A 32 -21.24 -5.92 -7.08
CA THR A 32 -21.28 -5.75 -5.62
C THR A 32 -19.90 -5.96 -5.08
N THR A 33 -19.50 -5.10 -4.13
CA THR A 33 -18.28 -5.35 -3.37
C THR A 33 -18.58 -6.06 -2.06
N ASP A 34 -17.66 -6.93 -1.65
CA ASP A 34 -17.70 -7.62 -0.36
C ASP A 34 -16.70 -6.92 0.55
N ILE A 35 -17.18 -6.37 1.65
CA ILE A 35 -16.29 -5.76 2.64
C ILE A 35 -15.91 -6.84 3.63
N PHE A 36 -14.62 -7.10 3.79
CA PHE A 36 -14.10 -7.92 4.87
C PHE A 36 -14.28 -7.16 6.17
N THR A 37 -15.24 -7.53 6.99
CA THR A 37 -15.58 -6.80 8.23
C THR A 37 -14.79 -7.26 9.46
N THR A 38 -14.07 -8.38 9.35
CA THR A 38 -13.31 -9.00 10.44
C THR A 38 -11.84 -9.18 10.06
N PHE A 39 -11.31 -8.34 9.16
CA PHE A 39 -9.92 -8.47 8.72
C PHE A 39 -8.98 -8.08 9.86
N THR A 40 -7.98 -8.89 10.16
CA THR A 40 -6.96 -8.59 11.17
C THR A 40 -5.59 -8.47 10.52
N PHE A 41 -4.75 -7.59 11.05
CA PHE A 41 -3.35 -7.45 10.63
C PHE A 41 -2.45 -8.06 11.70
N ASN A 42 -1.45 -8.84 11.28
CA ASN A 42 -0.38 -9.27 12.18
C ASN A 42 0.77 -8.24 12.26
N GLY A 43 0.62 -7.13 11.54
CA GLY A 43 1.66 -6.15 11.24
C GLY A 43 1.76 -5.92 9.74
N PHE A 44 2.56 -4.94 9.35
CA PHE A 44 2.84 -4.64 7.94
C PHE A 44 4.16 -3.90 7.80
N TYR A 45 4.63 -3.84 6.56
CA TYR A 45 5.87 -3.19 6.16
C TYR A 45 5.57 -2.02 5.25
N ARG A 46 6.26 -0.90 5.48
CA ARG A 46 6.28 0.24 4.56
C ARG A 46 7.72 0.56 4.20
N ALA A 47 8.02 0.50 2.91
CA ALA A 47 9.32 0.87 2.39
C ALA A 47 9.29 2.29 1.82
N ARG A 48 10.44 2.95 1.88
CA ARG A 48 10.71 4.23 1.23
C ARG A 48 12.06 4.17 0.56
N LYS A 49 12.11 4.50 -0.72
CA LYS A 49 13.36 4.72 -1.47
C LYS A 49 13.91 6.13 -1.19
N HIS A 50 15.22 6.27 -1.12
CA HIS A 50 15.92 7.53 -0.87
C HIS A 50 17.36 7.51 -1.42
N ASN A 51 17.98 8.69 -1.56
CA ASN A 51 19.25 8.85 -2.29
C ASN A 51 20.52 8.91 -1.39
N ASN A 52 20.38 8.77 -0.07
CA ASN A 52 21.52 8.67 0.85
C ASN A 52 21.23 7.71 2.00
N VAL A 53 22.24 6.99 2.51
CA VAL A 53 22.08 6.08 3.65
C VAL A 53 21.34 6.70 4.84
N LYS A 54 21.47 8.01 5.07
CA LYS A 54 20.83 8.70 6.20
C LYS A 54 19.44 9.26 5.93
N GLY A 55 19.06 9.47 4.67
CA GLY A 55 17.84 10.17 4.29
C GLY A 55 17.89 10.63 2.83
N ASN A 56 17.47 11.87 2.57
CA ASN A 56 17.47 12.45 1.22
C ASN A 56 18.30 13.72 1.11
N PHE A 57 19.08 13.84 0.04
CA PHE A 57 19.59 15.11 -0.44
C PHE A 57 18.55 15.82 -1.29
N VAL A 58 18.28 17.09 -0.96
CA VAL A 58 17.50 18.03 -1.77
C VAL A 58 18.33 19.30 -1.87
N ASP A 59 18.67 19.72 -3.09
CA ASP A 59 19.47 20.92 -3.37
C ASP A 59 20.77 21.02 -2.55
N GLY A 60 21.48 19.89 -2.44
CA GLY A 60 22.75 19.78 -1.70
C GLY A 60 22.61 19.69 -0.18
N THR A 61 21.40 19.81 0.35
CA THR A 61 21.11 19.71 1.79
C THR A 61 20.63 18.30 2.15
N LEU A 62 21.22 17.69 3.17
CA LEU A 62 20.81 16.39 3.68
C LEU A 62 19.67 16.54 4.69
N PHE A 63 18.53 15.95 4.37
CA PHE A 63 17.39 15.76 5.25
C PHE A 63 17.46 14.35 5.85
N GLU A 64 18.01 14.25 7.05
CA GLU A 64 18.16 12.97 7.76
C GLU A 64 16.82 12.47 8.31
N PHE A 65 16.61 11.16 8.27
CA PHE A 65 15.46 10.52 8.92
C PHE A 65 15.67 10.43 10.43
N ILE A 66 15.37 11.52 11.13
CA ILE A 66 15.59 11.62 12.59
C ILE A 66 14.37 11.23 13.42
N ASN A 67 13.17 11.24 12.86
CA ASN A 67 11.92 11.06 13.58
C ASN A 67 11.02 10.04 12.86
N GLU A 68 10.26 9.26 13.62
CA GLU A 68 9.45 8.17 13.07
C GLU A 68 8.36 8.67 12.11
N LYS A 69 7.90 9.93 12.25
CA LYS A 69 6.88 10.55 11.38
C LYS A 69 7.18 10.41 9.88
N GLU A 70 8.46 10.34 9.50
CA GLU A 70 8.93 10.19 8.12
C GLU A 70 8.53 8.85 7.48
N PHE A 71 8.20 7.86 8.32
CA PHE A 71 7.84 6.50 7.95
C PHE A 71 6.34 6.22 8.02
N TRP A 72 5.55 7.20 8.46
CA TRP A 72 4.10 7.17 8.35
C TRP A 72 3.62 7.69 6.98
N ASN A 73 2.32 7.88 6.79
CA ASN A 73 1.79 8.47 5.55
C ASN A 73 2.37 9.88 5.29
N PRO A 74 2.49 10.30 4.02
CA PRO A 74 2.97 11.64 3.71
C PRO A 74 2.01 12.70 4.28
N PRO A 75 2.51 13.84 4.81
CA PRO A 75 1.66 14.99 5.10
C PRO A 75 0.89 15.43 3.85
N ILE A 76 -0.29 16.03 4.04
CA ILE A 76 -1.22 16.39 2.96
C ILE A 76 -0.53 17.26 1.90
N GLU A 77 0.27 18.23 2.32
CA GLU A 77 1.02 19.14 1.46
C GLU A 77 2.12 18.47 0.61
N PHE A 78 2.51 17.24 0.97
CA PHE A 78 3.48 16.44 0.21
C PHE A 78 2.86 15.19 -0.42
N ALA A 79 1.56 14.97 -0.22
CA ALA A 79 0.84 13.82 -0.74
C ALA A 79 0.56 14.05 -2.24
N LYS A 80 1.31 13.33 -3.08
CA LYS A 80 1.12 13.36 -4.54
C LYS A 80 0.05 12.38 -4.99
N LEU A 81 -0.50 12.61 -6.18
CA LEU A 81 -1.35 11.64 -6.88
C LEU A 81 -0.70 10.25 -6.89
N GLY A 82 -1.42 9.27 -6.35
CA GLY A 82 -1.00 7.87 -6.28
C GLY A 82 -2.13 6.94 -6.71
N ARG A 83 -1.94 5.62 -6.52
CA ARG A 83 -2.90 4.62 -6.99
C ARG A 83 -4.28 4.77 -6.34
N CYS A 84 -4.32 5.10 -5.06
CA CYS A 84 -5.51 5.14 -4.22
C CYS A 84 -5.79 6.50 -3.57
N ASN A 85 -5.04 7.55 -3.94
CA ASN A 85 -5.19 8.88 -3.36
C ASN A 85 -4.98 9.97 -4.42
N ASN A 86 -5.77 11.04 -4.35
CA ASN A 86 -5.55 12.23 -5.17
C ASN A 86 -4.35 13.05 -4.64
N ASP A 87 -3.93 14.04 -5.44
CA ASP A 87 -3.02 15.09 -4.97
C ASP A 87 -3.64 15.84 -3.78
N GLY A 88 -2.87 16.03 -2.71
CA GLY A 88 -3.37 16.58 -1.45
C GLY A 88 -4.17 15.60 -0.58
N GLU A 89 -4.31 14.32 -0.97
CA GLU A 89 -4.96 13.31 -0.13
C GLU A 89 -3.94 12.36 0.49
N SER A 90 -3.84 12.37 1.81
CA SER A 90 -2.90 11.49 2.51
C SER A 90 -3.45 10.07 2.66
N MET A 91 -2.62 9.08 2.31
CA MET A 91 -2.95 7.65 2.39
C MET A 91 -1.76 6.87 2.92
N PHE A 92 -2.02 5.86 3.75
CA PHE A 92 -0.99 4.98 4.27
C PHE A 92 -0.88 3.73 3.39
N TYR A 93 0.19 3.64 2.60
CA TYR A 93 0.49 2.47 1.77
C TYR A 93 1.43 1.52 2.50
N CYS A 94 1.08 0.23 2.53
CA CYS A 94 1.91 -0.82 3.11
C CYS A 94 1.68 -2.19 2.46
N SER A 95 2.50 -3.16 2.85
CA SER A 95 2.40 -4.55 2.44
C SER A 95 2.35 -5.47 3.66
N GLY A 96 1.70 -6.63 3.51
CA GLY A 96 1.71 -7.69 4.53
C GLY A 96 3.07 -8.38 4.70
N ASP A 97 3.98 -8.23 3.73
CA ASP A 97 5.30 -8.85 3.77
C ASP A 97 6.44 -7.88 3.37
N PHE A 98 7.63 -8.18 3.91
CA PHE A 98 8.83 -7.36 3.78
C PHE A 98 9.29 -7.21 2.32
N ILE A 99 9.35 -8.32 1.58
CA ILE A 99 9.93 -8.29 0.23
C ILE A 99 9.03 -7.56 -0.75
N THR A 100 7.71 -7.70 -0.63
CA THR A 100 6.74 -6.92 -1.41
C THR A 100 6.87 -5.44 -1.12
N ALA A 101 7.00 -5.01 0.14
CA ALA A 101 7.22 -3.60 0.45
C ALA A 101 8.48 -3.05 -0.24
N VAL A 102 9.58 -3.82 -0.20
CA VAL A 102 10.84 -3.45 -0.87
C VAL A 102 10.65 -3.36 -2.39
N LEU A 103 9.94 -4.31 -2.99
CA LEU A 103 9.76 -4.36 -4.44
C LEU A 103 8.77 -3.30 -4.97
N GLU A 104 7.76 -2.91 -4.19
CA GLU A 104 6.80 -1.85 -4.54
C GLU A 104 7.48 -0.48 -4.74
N VAL A 105 8.60 -0.21 -4.08
CA VAL A 105 9.37 1.04 -4.29
C VAL A 105 10.31 0.96 -5.51
N LYS A 106 10.22 -0.11 -6.31
CA LYS A 106 10.99 -0.37 -7.54
C LYS A 106 12.50 -0.11 -7.32
N PRO A 107 13.17 -0.98 -6.55
CA PRO A 107 14.59 -0.84 -6.25
C PRO A 107 15.45 -1.01 -7.51
N GLU A 108 16.48 -0.18 -7.63
CA GLU A 108 17.61 -0.40 -8.53
C GLU A 108 18.91 -0.64 -7.76
N VAL A 109 19.91 -1.22 -8.42
CA VAL A 109 21.22 -1.47 -7.80
C VAL A 109 21.84 -0.15 -7.36
N GLY A 110 22.29 -0.09 -6.11
CA GLY A 110 22.84 1.09 -5.47
C GLY A 110 21.82 1.89 -4.65
N ASP A 111 20.52 1.70 -4.87
CA ASP A 111 19.47 2.40 -4.14
C ASP A 111 19.52 2.10 -2.63
N TYR A 112 19.16 3.11 -1.84
CA TYR A 112 18.90 2.96 -0.42
C TYR A 112 17.39 2.87 -0.18
N ILE A 113 17.00 1.89 0.62
CA ILE A 113 15.62 1.69 1.02
C ILE A 113 15.58 1.65 2.54
N THR A 114 14.67 2.42 3.13
CA THR A 114 14.35 2.29 4.54
C THR A 114 12.97 1.65 4.69
N ILE A 115 12.90 0.57 5.46
CA ILE A 115 11.69 -0.20 5.72
C ILE A 115 11.33 -0.01 7.19
N ALA A 116 10.11 0.44 7.46
CA ALA A 116 9.53 0.43 8.79
C ALA A 116 8.62 -0.79 8.93
N ASN A 117 8.80 -1.53 10.03
CA ASN A 117 7.95 -2.64 10.43
C ASN A 117 6.96 -2.16 11.50
N PHE A 118 5.69 -2.47 11.29
CA PHE A 118 4.61 -2.07 12.17
C PHE A 118 3.98 -3.28 12.85
N SER A 119 3.61 -3.14 14.11
CA SER A 119 2.80 -4.11 14.84
C SER A 119 1.59 -3.44 15.45
N ASN A 120 0.58 -4.23 15.82
CA ASN A 120 -0.54 -3.71 16.60
C ASN A 120 -0.03 -3.15 17.93
N PHE A 121 -0.51 -1.98 18.29
CA PHE A 121 -0.25 -1.35 19.58
C PHE A 121 -0.98 -2.09 20.72
N TYR A 122 -2.15 -2.66 20.44
CA TYR A 122 -2.94 -3.43 21.41
C TYR A 122 -2.66 -4.93 21.25
N THR A 123 -2.08 -5.56 22.28
CA THR A 123 -1.73 -6.99 22.28
C THR A 123 -2.90 -7.90 22.63
N ASP A 124 -3.81 -7.43 23.49
CA ASP A 124 -4.86 -8.27 24.07
C ASP A 124 -6.12 -8.34 23.20
N SER A 125 -6.25 -7.42 22.25
CA SER A 125 -7.38 -7.32 21.32
C SER A 125 -6.91 -6.81 19.96
N VAL A 126 -6.62 -7.73 19.03
CA VAL A 126 -6.26 -7.35 17.66
C VAL A 126 -7.46 -6.64 17.02
N PRO A 127 -7.32 -5.39 16.56
CA PRO A 127 -8.42 -4.66 15.97
C PRO A 127 -8.91 -5.35 14.69
N GLN A 128 -10.22 -5.32 14.48
CA GLN A 128 -10.84 -5.77 13.25
C GLN A 128 -11.05 -4.57 12.33
N PHE A 129 -10.67 -4.73 11.08
CA PHE A 129 -10.73 -3.70 10.05
C PHE A 129 -11.71 -4.10 8.97
N ARG A 130 -12.37 -3.08 8.43
CA ARG A 130 -13.29 -3.15 7.30
C ARG A 130 -12.51 -2.88 6.03
N ILE A 131 -12.07 -3.95 5.37
CA ILE A 131 -11.19 -3.87 4.20
C ILE A 131 -11.97 -4.24 2.95
N ASN A 132 -11.87 -3.39 1.93
CA ASN A 132 -12.52 -3.61 0.65
C ASN A 132 -11.49 -4.16 -0.36
N PRO A 133 -11.63 -5.42 -0.83
CA PRO A 133 -10.70 -6.02 -1.78
C PRO A 133 -11.01 -5.58 -3.21
N ILE A 134 -9.96 -5.23 -3.96
CA ILE A 134 -10.01 -4.84 -5.37
C ILE A 134 -9.19 -5.85 -6.17
N GLY A 135 -9.65 -6.27 -7.36
CA GLY A 135 -8.91 -7.26 -8.16
C GLY A 135 -8.99 -8.66 -7.56
N LYS A 136 -10.21 -9.05 -7.15
CA LYS A 136 -10.47 -10.28 -6.39
C LYS A 136 -10.08 -11.55 -7.17
N THR A 137 -10.11 -11.50 -8.51
CA THR A 137 -9.68 -12.61 -9.38
C THR A 137 -8.20 -12.97 -9.25
N TYR A 138 -7.36 -12.02 -8.83
CA TYR A 138 -5.98 -12.28 -8.47
C TYR A 138 -5.85 -12.62 -6.98
N LEU A 139 -6.48 -11.83 -6.10
CA LEU A 139 -6.36 -12.00 -4.64
C LEU A 139 -6.78 -13.39 -4.15
N VAL A 140 -7.83 -13.99 -4.75
CA VAL A 140 -8.28 -15.34 -4.39
C VAL A 140 -7.23 -16.43 -4.64
N LYS A 141 -6.24 -16.16 -5.50
CA LYS A 141 -5.15 -17.10 -5.80
C LYS A 141 -4.06 -17.07 -4.74
N ILE A 142 -4.03 -16.04 -3.89
CA ILE A 142 -3.01 -15.88 -2.86
C ILE A 142 -3.36 -16.80 -1.69
N PRO A 143 -2.50 -17.79 -1.33
CA PRO A 143 -2.85 -18.83 -0.38
C PRO A 143 -3.36 -18.34 0.98
N ASN A 144 -2.80 -17.26 1.52
CA ASN A 144 -3.18 -16.73 2.82
C ASN A 144 -4.46 -15.86 2.81
N LEU A 145 -5.04 -15.59 1.64
CA LEU A 145 -6.30 -14.86 1.49
C LEU A 145 -7.47 -15.75 1.11
N GLN A 146 -7.23 -17.00 0.67
CA GLN A 146 -8.26 -17.89 0.12
C GLN A 146 -9.52 -17.98 1.00
N ASN A 147 -9.34 -18.20 2.30
CA ASN A 147 -10.47 -18.33 3.25
C ASN A 147 -11.32 -17.07 3.37
N LEU A 148 -10.77 -15.88 3.07
CA LEU A 148 -11.53 -14.62 3.09
C LEU A 148 -12.49 -14.51 1.88
N PHE A 149 -12.25 -15.32 0.85
CA PHE A 149 -13.05 -15.40 -0.36
C PHE A 149 -13.90 -16.68 -0.42
N ASP A 150 -14.09 -17.38 0.71
CA ASP A 150 -14.96 -18.55 0.75
C ASP A 150 -16.39 -18.21 0.34
N GLY A 151 -16.94 -18.94 -0.63
CA GLY A 151 -18.27 -18.67 -1.19
C GLY A 151 -18.33 -17.49 -2.15
N TYR A 152 -17.18 -16.90 -2.52
CA TYR A 152 -17.11 -15.86 -3.53
C TYR A 152 -17.38 -16.44 -4.92
N ILE A 153 -18.54 -16.09 -5.50
CA ILE A 153 -18.96 -16.52 -6.83
C ILE A 153 -19.13 -15.27 -7.69
N LEU A 154 -18.30 -15.18 -8.73
CA LEU A 154 -18.43 -14.17 -9.77
C LEU A 154 -19.31 -14.69 -10.90
N ASP A 155 -20.31 -13.91 -11.30
CA ASP A 155 -20.90 -14.08 -12.62
C ASP A 155 -20.00 -13.49 -13.72
N GLU A 156 -20.30 -13.80 -14.99
CA GLU A 156 -19.52 -13.35 -16.14
C GLU A 156 -19.38 -11.82 -16.21
N SER A 157 -20.43 -11.09 -15.83
CA SER A 157 -20.47 -9.63 -15.89
C SER A 157 -19.60 -8.99 -14.80
N GLN A 158 -19.57 -9.58 -13.61
CA GLN A 158 -18.71 -9.16 -12.52
C GLN A 158 -17.25 -9.56 -12.76
N TYR A 159 -17.02 -10.70 -13.42
CA TYR A 159 -15.68 -11.16 -13.82
C TYR A 159 -15.00 -10.18 -14.80
N GLU A 160 -15.76 -9.60 -15.73
CA GLU A 160 -15.28 -8.55 -16.65
C GLU A 160 -14.75 -7.33 -15.86
N ILE A 161 -15.51 -6.87 -14.86
CA ILE A 161 -15.12 -5.75 -13.99
C ILE A 161 -13.90 -6.13 -13.14
N GLU A 162 -13.88 -7.29 -12.51
CA GLU A 162 -12.74 -7.70 -11.67
C GLU A 162 -11.45 -7.81 -12.46
N ASN A 163 -11.50 -8.30 -13.70
CA ASN A 163 -10.31 -8.32 -14.55
C ASN A 163 -9.84 -6.92 -14.95
N PHE A 164 -10.77 -6.00 -15.14
CA PHE A 164 -10.42 -4.59 -15.35
C PHE A 164 -9.77 -3.99 -14.10
N LEU A 165 -10.38 -4.18 -12.93
CA LEU A 165 -9.85 -3.71 -11.64
C LEU A 165 -8.47 -4.29 -11.36
N ASP A 166 -8.28 -5.58 -11.61
CA ASP A 166 -7.01 -6.27 -11.52
C ASP A 166 -5.94 -5.61 -12.39
N LYS A 167 -6.22 -5.39 -13.68
CA LYS A 167 -5.30 -4.72 -14.59
C LYS A 167 -4.98 -3.30 -14.15
N LEU A 168 -5.99 -2.54 -13.73
CA LEU A 168 -5.87 -1.15 -13.31
C LEU A 168 -4.96 -1.01 -12.09
N PHE A 169 -5.14 -1.87 -11.07
CA PHE A 169 -4.36 -1.80 -9.84
C PHE A 169 -2.97 -2.43 -9.96
N HIS A 170 -2.77 -3.33 -10.92
CA HIS A 170 -1.45 -3.88 -11.25
C HIS A 170 -0.63 -3.02 -12.20
N GLN A 171 -1.26 -2.04 -12.86
CA GLN A 171 -0.59 -1.30 -13.91
C GLN A 171 0.67 -0.61 -13.37
N ASP A 172 1.77 -0.86 -14.07
CA ASP A 172 2.97 -0.06 -13.92
C ASP A 172 2.75 1.29 -14.60
N VAL A 173 2.94 2.37 -13.85
CA VAL A 173 2.66 3.74 -14.29
C VAL A 173 3.98 4.51 -14.22
N ASP A 174 4.39 5.03 -15.36
CA ASP A 174 5.55 5.90 -15.49
C ASP A 174 5.22 7.33 -15.04
N ASP A 175 6.24 8.10 -14.67
CA ASP A 175 6.11 9.49 -14.20
C ASP A 175 5.49 10.44 -15.24
N ASN A 176 5.54 10.08 -16.53
CA ASN A 176 4.89 10.83 -17.62
C ASN A 176 3.44 10.37 -17.91
N GLU A 177 2.97 9.32 -17.24
CA GLU A 177 1.64 8.72 -17.43
C GLU A 177 0.78 8.77 -16.15
N LEU A 178 1.07 9.68 -15.21
CA LEU A 178 0.33 9.83 -13.94
C LEU A 178 -1.18 10.00 -14.13
N TYR A 179 -1.65 10.43 -15.31
CA TYR A 179 -3.08 10.47 -15.63
C TYR A 179 -3.78 9.11 -15.44
N LYS A 180 -3.06 7.99 -15.62
CA LYS A 180 -3.58 6.63 -15.41
C LYS A 180 -4.03 6.39 -13.97
N TYR A 181 -3.41 7.07 -12.99
CA TYR A 181 -3.84 7.00 -11.60
C TYR A 181 -5.20 7.62 -11.35
N LYS A 182 -5.66 8.58 -12.16
CA LYS A 182 -6.98 9.19 -11.94
C LYS A 182 -8.10 8.15 -11.92
N LEU A 183 -8.02 7.13 -12.77
CA LEU A 183 -9.03 6.08 -12.84
C LEU A 183 -8.95 5.13 -11.64
N SER A 184 -7.74 4.75 -11.20
CA SER A 184 -7.59 3.95 -9.98
C SER A 184 -8.03 4.71 -8.74
N VAL A 185 -7.76 6.02 -8.67
CA VAL A 185 -8.24 6.90 -7.59
C VAL A 185 -9.77 6.99 -7.59
N ALA A 186 -10.39 7.17 -8.75
CA ALA A 186 -11.86 7.17 -8.86
C ALA A 186 -12.47 5.87 -8.32
N VAL A 187 -11.90 4.72 -8.69
CA VAL A 187 -12.30 3.42 -8.14
C VAL A 187 -12.06 3.35 -6.63
N SER A 188 -10.87 3.74 -6.16
CA SER A 188 -10.55 3.75 -4.72
C SER A 188 -11.52 4.60 -3.93
N GLN A 189 -11.90 5.77 -4.42
CA GLN A 189 -12.88 6.64 -3.77
C GLN A 189 -14.25 5.98 -3.68
N ILE A 190 -14.70 5.25 -4.70
CA ILE A 190 -15.96 4.47 -4.63
C ILE A 190 -15.89 3.41 -3.54
N PHE A 191 -14.80 2.64 -3.50
CA PHE A 191 -14.63 1.53 -2.55
C PHE A 191 -14.37 2.00 -1.11
N MET A 192 -13.88 3.23 -0.94
CA MET A 192 -13.62 3.89 0.34
C MET A 192 -14.79 4.75 0.85
N THR A 193 -15.80 5.01 0.01
CA THR A 193 -17.00 5.76 0.39
C THR A 193 -17.83 4.92 1.38
N ASP A 194 -18.40 5.59 2.38
CA ASP A 194 -19.27 4.94 3.35
C ASP A 194 -20.49 4.33 2.62
N GLY A 195 -20.57 3.00 2.63
CA GLY A 195 -21.62 2.27 1.93
C GLY A 195 -22.85 2.07 2.82
N THR A 196 -24.04 2.11 2.25
CA THR A 196 -25.24 1.63 2.93
C THR A 196 -25.34 0.11 2.80
N HIS A 197 -25.21 -0.61 3.91
CA HIS A 197 -25.48 -2.05 3.94
C HIS A 197 -26.98 -2.33 3.76
N ARG A 198 -27.36 -3.57 3.44
CA ARG A 198 -28.77 -4.06 3.33
C ARG A 198 -29.69 -3.69 4.52
N LYS A 199 -29.13 -3.23 5.65
CA LYS A 199 -29.84 -2.79 6.87
C LYS A 199 -29.86 -1.25 7.06
N LYS A 200 -29.52 -0.44 6.06
CA LYS A 200 -29.40 1.04 6.13
C LYS A 200 -28.34 1.57 7.13
N SER A 201 -27.47 0.72 7.65
CA SER A 201 -26.31 1.16 8.43
C SER A 201 -25.19 1.60 7.49
N LEU A 202 -24.64 2.79 7.70
CA LEU A 202 -23.42 3.25 7.07
C LEU A 202 -22.25 2.38 7.56
N ILE A 203 -21.63 1.63 6.65
CA ILE A 203 -20.38 0.92 6.91
C ILE A 203 -19.28 1.77 6.29
N GLN A 204 -18.44 2.33 7.16
CA GLN A 204 -17.23 3.02 6.73
C GLN A 204 -16.15 1.98 6.41
N THR A 205 -15.46 2.15 5.28
CA THR A 205 -14.31 1.31 4.94
C THR A 205 -13.06 1.89 5.60
N ASP A 206 -12.19 1.02 6.13
CA ASP A 206 -10.97 1.40 6.84
C ASP A 206 -9.75 1.41 5.90
N GLY A 207 -9.81 0.57 4.87
CA GLY A 207 -8.78 0.46 3.85
C GLY A 207 -9.16 -0.37 2.63
N LEU A 208 -8.27 -0.41 1.66
CA LEU A 208 -8.34 -1.27 0.49
C LEU A 208 -7.27 -2.35 0.58
N LEU A 209 -7.62 -3.55 0.12
CA LEU A 209 -6.68 -4.62 -0.19
C LEU A 209 -6.60 -4.73 -1.71
N TYR A 210 -5.39 -4.68 -2.27
CA TYR A 210 -5.22 -4.77 -3.71
C TYR A 210 -3.95 -5.56 -4.08
N PRO A 211 -3.87 -6.11 -5.30
CA PRO A 211 -2.71 -6.86 -5.73
C PRO A 211 -1.44 -6.02 -5.80
N SER A 212 -0.30 -6.63 -5.50
CA SER A 212 1.00 -6.00 -5.70
C SER A 212 1.40 -5.96 -7.19
N ILE A 213 2.18 -4.97 -7.60
CA ILE A 213 2.72 -4.85 -8.97
C ILE A 213 3.58 -6.06 -9.40
N ILE A 214 4.11 -6.85 -8.45
CA ILE A 214 5.10 -7.92 -8.66
C ILE A 214 4.49 -9.17 -9.33
N ARG A 215 3.18 -9.38 -9.24
CA ARG A 215 2.45 -10.50 -9.90
C ARG A 215 2.96 -11.92 -9.60
N ASN A 216 3.54 -12.16 -8.43
CA ASN A 216 4.05 -13.48 -8.02
C ASN A 216 2.99 -14.42 -7.40
N GLN A 217 1.71 -14.02 -7.40
CA GLN A 217 0.58 -14.72 -6.74
C GLN A 217 0.75 -14.94 -5.22
N LYS A 218 1.67 -14.21 -4.60
CA LYS A 218 1.95 -14.26 -3.16
C LYS A 218 1.78 -12.89 -2.50
N SER A 219 1.99 -11.84 -3.27
CA SER A 219 2.09 -10.46 -2.80
C SER A 219 0.80 -9.67 -3.00
N TYR A 220 0.45 -8.88 -1.98
CA TYR A 220 -0.64 -7.91 -1.99
C TYR A 220 -0.27 -6.70 -1.14
N CYS A 221 -0.94 -5.58 -1.39
CA CYS A 221 -0.73 -4.32 -0.71
C CYS A 221 -2.01 -3.80 -0.09
N PHE A 222 -1.85 -2.83 0.80
CA PHE A 222 -2.93 -2.10 1.41
C PHE A 222 -2.80 -0.61 1.18
N ALA A 223 -3.94 0.06 1.04
CA ALA A 223 -4.08 1.49 1.17
C ALA A 223 -5.03 1.73 2.35
N LEU A 224 -4.51 2.25 3.45
CA LEU A 224 -5.24 2.42 4.71
C LEU A 224 -5.45 3.90 5.01
N LYS A 225 -6.61 4.24 5.58
CA LYS A 225 -6.85 5.61 6.06
C LYS A 225 -5.84 5.90 7.20
N PRO A 226 -5.08 7.01 7.14
CA PRO A 226 -4.01 7.31 8.10
C PRO A 226 -4.41 7.19 9.57
N TRP A 227 -5.59 7.69 9.93
CA TRP A 227 -6.05 7.71 11.31
C TRP A 227 -6.18 6.30 11.92
N TRP A 228 -6.63 5.31 11.14
CA TRP A 228 -6.70 3.92 11.61
C TRP A 228 -5.29 3.39 11.90
N VAL A 229 -4.35 3.66 11.00
CA VAL A 229 -2.97 3.19 11.17
C VAL A 229 -2.35 3.84 12.40
N HIS A 230 -2.55 5.15 12.57
CA HIS A 230 -2.02 5.90 13.70
C HIS A 230 -2.59 5.44 15.02
N CYS A 231 -3.89 5.11 15.09
CA CYS A 231 -4.56 4.71 16.33
C CYS A 231 -4.21 3.31 16.82
N PHE A 232 -3.84 2.40 15.92
CA PHE A 232 -3.80 0.97 16.22
C PHE A 232 -2.44 0.32 16.03
N PHE A 233 -1.47 1.02 15.47
CA PHE A 233 -0.15 0.48 15.18
C PHE A 233 0.97 1.33 15.76
N GLU A 234 2.13 0.70 15.90
CA GLU A 234 3.39 1.35 16.24
C GLU A 234 4.53 0.80 15.38
N ILE A 235 5.60 1.57 15.27
CA ILE A 235 6.81 1.14 14.58
C ILE A 235 7.70 0.37 15.56
N THR A 236 7.94 -0.90 15.28
CA THR A 236 8.80 -1.77 16.11
C THR A 236 10.26 -1.67 15.72
N THR A 237 10.52 -1.63 14.41
CA THR A 237 11.87 -1.54 13.86
C THR A 237 11.88 -0.72 12.58
N ILE A 238 13.00 -0.06 12.33
CA ILE A 238 13.27 0.65 11.09
C ILE A 238 14.61 0.15 10.56
N GLN A 239 14.70 -0.23 9.30
CA GLN A 239 15.94 -0.76 8.73
C GLN A 239 16.26 -0.05 7.43
N THR A 240 17.47 0.52 7.33
CA THR A 240 17.98 0.99 6.04
C THR A 240 18.87 -0.08 5.44
N ILE A 241 18.53 -0.48 4.23
CA ILE A 241 19.25 -1.44 3.42
C ILE A 241 19.75 -0.77 2.13
N GLN A 242 20.73 -1.39 1.50
CA GLN A 242 21.16 -1.05 0.14
C GLN A 242 20.95 -2.25 -0.78
N VAL A 243 20.49 -1.98 -1.99
CA VAL A 243 20.39 -2.98 -3.05
C VAL A 243 21.78 -3.18 -3.66
N ILE A 244 22.35 -4.36 -3.45
CA ILE A 244 23.70 -4.71 -3.92
C ILE A 244 23.65 -5.38 -5.30
N GLU A 245 22.62 -6.19 -5.52
CA GLU A 245 22.44 -6.95 -6.75
C GLU A 245 20.95 -7.15 -7.00
N LYS A 246 20.54 -7.16 -8.28
CA LYS A 246 19.16 -7.40 -8.70
C LYS A 246 19.17 -8.37 -9.86
N GLY A 247 18.46 -9.49 -9.67
CA GLY A 247 18.16 -10.43 -10.73
C GLY A 247 16.71 -10.35 -11.17
N LYS A 248 16.30 -11.31 -11.99
CA LYS A 248 14.92 -11.43 -12.46
C LYS A 248 13.94 -11.83 -11.34
N ASP A 249 14.41 -12.66 -10.43
CA ASP A 249 13.66 -13.37 -9.38
C ASP A 249 14.35 -13.24 -8.01
N PHE A 250 15.32 -12.34 -7.87
CA PHE A 250 16.01 -12.12 -6.60
C PHE A 250 16.51 -10.70 -6.40
N LEU A 251 16.69 -10.34 -5.14
CA LEU A 251 17.43 -9.15 -4.69
C LEU A 251 18.50 -9.58 -3.69
N LYS A 252 19.69 -8.98 -3.81
CA LYS A 252 20.72 -9.08 -2.78
C LYS A 252 20.76 -7.76 -2.02
N LEU A 253 20.43 -7.81 -0.74
CA LEU A 253 20.22 -6.64 0.10
C LEU A 253 21.29 -6.62 1.19
N LYS A 254 21.84 -5.44 1.48
CA LYS A 254 22.79 -5.23 2.57
C LYS A 254 22.21 -4.33 3.63
N LEU A 255 22.09 -4.81 4.87
CA LEU A 255 21.68 -4.00 6.00
C LEU A 255 22.76 -2.99 6.38
N LEU A 256 22.40 -1.71 6.45
CA LEU A 256 23.32 -0.61 6.74
C LEU A 256 23.10 0.02 8.11
N ARG A 257 21.85 0.08 8.59
CA ARG A 257 21.52 0.58 9.93
C ARG A 257 20.15 0.06 10.40
N ASN A 258 20.03 -0.11 11.70
CA ASN A 258 18.78 -0.40 12.41
C ASN A 258 18.39 0.81 13.25
N GLY A 259 17.15 1.23 13.15
CA GLY A 259 16.52 2.27 13.94
C GLY A 259 15.54 1.66 14.94
N ARG A 260 15.50 2.26 16.14
CA ARG A 260 14.44 2.05 17.14
C ARG A 260 13.86 3.39 17.55
N VAL A 261 12.57 3.45 17.80
CA VAL A 261 11.88 4.64 18.28
C VAL A 261 12.28 4.91 19.74
N LYS A 262 12.69 6.15 20.06
CA LYS A 262 13.18 6.56 21.39
C LYS A 262 12.01 6.99 22.27
N GLY A 263 11.33 6.03 22.86
CA GLY A 263 10.23 6.31 23.78
C GLY A 263 9.30 5.12 23.89
N GLU A 264 8.31 5.29 24.75
CA GLU A 264 7.18 4.39 24.85
C GLU A 264 5.95 5.19 24.40
N LYS A 265 5.21 4.68 23.42
CA LYS A 265 3.97 5.31 22.97
C LYS A 265 2.94 5.18 24.08
N ILE A 266 2.55 6.31 24.67
CA ILE A 266 1.41 6.38 25.60
C ILE A 266 0.15 6.67 24.81
N TYR A 267 0.25 7.56 23.81
CA TYR A 267 -0.83 7.87 22.89
C TYR A 267 -0.43 7.52 21.45
N PRO A 268 -1.39 7.05 20.62
CA PRO A 268 -1.07 6.65 19.26
C PRO A 268 -0.54 7.81 18.37
N ALA A 269 -0.93 9.05 18.71
CA ALA A 269 -0.50 10.28 18.03
C ALA A 269 0.92 10.76 18.43
N ASP A 270 1.56 10.12 19.41
CA ASP A 270 2.92 10.45 19.80
C ASP A 270 3.89 9.97 18.71
N PHE A 271 4.85 10.84 18.37
CA PHE A 271 5.93 10.53 17.43
C PHE A 271 7.28 10.81 18.10
N PHE A 272 8.19 9.84 18.06
CA PHE A 272 9.50 9.98 18.68
C PHE A 272 10.66 9.96 17.68
N ASP A 273 11.80 10.46 18.17
CA ASP A 273 13.06 10.39 17.45
C ASP A 273 13.57 8.95 17.34
N ILE A 274 14.40 8.71 16.35
CA ILE A 274 14.93 7.40 16.04
C ILE A 274 16.37 7.29 16.58
N GLU A 275 16.63 6.23 17.32
CA GLU A 275 17.98 5.77 17.66
C GLU A 275 18.52 4.86 16.56
N TRP A 276 19.40 5.39 15.72
CA TRP A 276 20.08 4.61 14.70
C TRP A 276 21.32 3.89 15.25
N LYS A 277 21.46 2.61 14.92
CA LYS A 277 22.62 1.76 15.22
C LYS A 277 23.14 1.14 13.94
N ILE A 278 24.45 1.23 13.74
CA ILE A 278 25.13 0.56 12.63
C ILE A 278 25.35 -0.91 13.05
N PRO A 279 24.89 -1.90 12.27
CA PRO A 279 25.17 -3.29 12.57
C PRO A 279 26.68 -3.55 12.48
N PRO A 280 27.24 -4.46 13.30
CA PRO A 280 28.64 -4.86 13.16
C PRO A 280 28.89 -5.36 11.74
N VAL A 281 30.03 -5.03 11.14
CA VAL A 281 30.36 -5.46 9.78
C VAL A 281 30.56 -6.97 9.78
N LYS A 282 29.58 -7.70 9.24
CA LYS A 282 29.65 -9.16 9.12
C LYS A 282 29.08 -9.64 7.78
N PRO A 283 29.57 -10.77 7.22
CA PRO A 283 29.08 -11.32 5.96
C PRO A 283 27.57 -11.53 5.94
N GLU A 284 26.98 -11.94 7.08
CA GLU A 284 25.54 -12.16 7.26
C GLU A 284 24.67 -10.90 7.11
N ASN A 285 25.25 -9.70 7.06
CA ASN A 285 24.47 -8.48 6.80
C ASN A 285 24.03 -8.37 5.33
N THR A 286 24.47 -9.30 4.47
CA THR A 286 24.05 -9.37 3.08
C THR A 286 23.22 -10.62 2.87
N GLU A 287 21.94 -10.43 2.52
CA GLU A 287 20.99 -11.51 2.31
C GLU A 287 20.53 -11.51 0.85
N ARG A 288 20.44 -12.71 0.26
CA ARG A 288 19.82 -12.92 -1.04
C ARG A 288 18.38 -13.39 -0.78
N ILE A 289 17.42 -12.63 -1.27
CA ILE A 289 16.00 -12.92 -1.16
C ILE A 289 15.46 -13.25 -2.54
N GLU A 290 14.81 -14.41 -2.67
CA GLU A 290 14.13 -14.87 -3.88
C GLU A 290 12.64 -14.55 -3.80
N PHE A 291 11.99 -14.22 -4.94
CA PHE A 291 10.57 -13.83 -4.98
C PHE A 291 9.83 -14.31 -6.23
#